data_AF-A0A2M8VR28-F1
#
_entry.id   AF-A0A2M8VR28-F1
#
_cell.length_a   1.000
_cell.length_b   1.000
_cell.length_c   1.000
_cell.angle_alpha   90.00
_cell.angle_beta   90.00
_cell.angle_gamma   90.00
#
_symmetry.space_group_name_H-M   'P 1'
#
loop_
_entity.id
_entity.type
_entity.pdbx_description
1 polymer ?
#
loop_
_entity_poly.entity_id
_entity_poly.type
_entity_poly.pdbx_seq_one_letter_code
_entity_poly.pdbx_strand_id
1 'polypeptide(L)'
;MPTLNLSKELLSEAPLSKVASKAPLCQAPDPAIRAPRIALPRGSVDCHAHVCGPAEVFPYADQRIYTPPDATLAQYQSLLTMLGIDRAVLVQPSVYGTDNRALMAALADTLASSSTPQQLRGVAVIDSNPEAISDTELERMHQAGVRGIRCNVVDVADTTVGLPLDQLTALAHRIKPFGWHLELLMHVNEYPELDKILAHFPVDLVFGHFGYSHAKHGVTDPGFQGLLNLLRDHKAWVKMTGPYRICDGDFPYTDMRALNDAVINANPQRLVWGSDWPHVMVKKTMPHDADLCDLLGAWVADDTLKNAILVDNPCMLYDFPAVTKQNNSLIS
;
A
#
# COMPACT_ATOMS: atom_id res chain seq x y z
N MET A 1 -59.20 21.27 27.02
CA MET A 1 -58.99 19.80 26.91
C MET A 1 -58.21 19.55 25.63
N PRO A 2 -57.00 18.99 25.67
CA PRO A 2 -55.82 19.63 26.25
C PRO A 2 -54.72 19.90 25.19
N THR A 3 -54.04 21.03 25.36
CA THR A 3 -52.71 21.32 24.83
C THR A 3 -51.67 20.54 25.62
N LEU A 4 -50.88 19.69 24.95
CA LEU A 4 -49.80 18.92 25.57
C LEU A 4 -48.50 19.73 25.51
N ASN A 5 -48.15 20.26 26.67
CA ASN A 5 -46.86 20.83 27.00
C ASN A 5 -45.90 19.67 27.28
N LEU A 6 -44.81 19.56 26.53
CA LEU A 6 -43.74 18.58 26.80
C LEU A 6 -42.43 19.35 26.98
N SER A 7 -42.25 19.86 28.19
CA SER A 7 -40.93 20.09 28.78
C SER A 7 -40.29 18.72 29.02
N LYS A 8 -39.24 18.39 28.26
CA LYS A 8 -38.33 17.30 28.61
C LYS A 8 -37.00 17.88 29.04
N GLU A 9 -36.60 17.44 30.22
CA GLU A 9 -35.45 17.82 31.01
C GLU A 9 -34.14 17.67 30.22
N LEU A 10 -33.28 18.68 30.39
CA LEU A 10 -31.85 18.59 30.11
C LEU A 10 -31.24 17.55 31.05
N LEU A 11 -31.01 16.33 30.55
CA LEU A 11 -30.05 15.43 31.14
C LEU A 11 -28.69 15.73 30.53
N SER A 12 -27.80 16.27 31.37
CA SER A 12 -26.41 16.51 31.05
C SER A 12 -25.71 15.17 30.88
N GLU A 13 -25.23 14.86 29.67
CA GLU A 13 -24.36 13.70 29.48
C GLU A 13 -22.97 14.01 30.06
N ALA A 14 -22.62 13.27 31.10
CA ALA A 14 -21.28 13.20 31.66
C ALA A 14 -20.30 12.63 30.61
N PRO A 15 -19.00 12.99 30.66
CA PRO A 15 -18.06 12.70 29.59
C PRO A 15 -17.84 11.19 29.43
N LEU A 16 -17.98 10.73 28.18
CA LEU A 16 -17.64 9.39 27.71
C LEU A 16 -16.25 9.00 28.21
N SER A 17 -16.22 7.98 29.07
CA SER A 17 -14.99 7.35 29.54
C SER A 17 -14.27 6.68 28.36
N LYS A 18 -12.94 6.80 28.35
CA LYS A 18 -12.04 6.13 27.40
C LYS A 18 -12.21 4.60 27.49
N VAL A 19 -13.04 4.02 26.64
CA VAL A 19 -13.06 2.57 26.43
C VAL A 19 -11.85 2.25 25.55
N ALA A 20 -10.82 1.65 26.15
CA ALA A 20 -9.70 1.10 25.39
C ALA A 20 -10.23 0.15 24.31
N SER A 21 -9.93 0.43 23.04
CA SER A 21 -10.40 -0.34 21.89
C SER A 21 -10.02 -1.83 22.01
N LYS A 22 -11.03 -2.70 21.80
CA LYS A 22 -11.01 -4.17 21.95
C LYS A 22 -10.43 -4.92 20.75
N ALA A 23 -9.82 -4.23 19.79
CA ALA A 23 -9.33 -4.86 18.57
C ALA A 23 -8.23 -5.90 18.87
N PRO A 24 -8.34 -7.14 18.34
CA PRO A 24 -7.40 -8.21 18.66
C PRO A 24 -5.98 -7.90 18.19
N LEU A 25 -4.98 -8.35 18.95
CA LEU A 25 -3.58 -8.27 18.57
C LEU A 25 -3.32 -9.16 17.35
N CYS A 26 -2.62 -8.66 16.32
CA CYS A 26 -2.13 -9.49 15.22
C CYS A 26 -0.68 -9.92 15.45
N GLN A 27 -0.20 -10.90 14.67
CA GLN A 27 1.16 -11.42 14.79
C GLN A 27 2.21 -10.32 14.55
N ALA A 28 3.32 -10.37 15.28
CA ALA A 28 4.49 -9.53 15.04
C ALA A 28 5.23 -9.99 13.77
N PRO A 29 5.92 -9.09 13.04
CA PRO A 29 6.82 -9.51 11.97
C PRO A 29 7.94 -10.40 12.54
N ASP A 30 8.58 -11.20 11.68
CA ASP A 30 9.74 -12.00 12.09
C ASP A 30 10.84 -11.07 12.66
N PRO A 31 11.27 -11.24 13.92
CA PRO A 31 12.30 -10.40 14.50
C PRO A 31 13.70 -10.67 13.91
N ALA A 32 13.91 -11.81 13.26
CA ALA A 32 15.17 -12.14 12.62
C ALA A 32 15.23 -11.51 11.23
N ILE A 33 16.16 -10.58 11.03
CA ILE A 33 16.50 -10.06 9.71
C ILE A 33 17.77 -10.75 9.18
N ARG A 34 17.81 -11.01 7.88
CA ARG A 34 18.99 -11.52 7.16
C ARG A 34 18.97 -11.00 5.73
N ALA A 35 20.13 -11.07 5.07
CA ALA A 35 20.22 -10.75 3.65
C ALA A 35 19.51 -11.81 2.79
N PRO A 36 18.92 -11.41 1.65
CA PRO A 36 18.50 -12.34 0.61
C PRO A 36 19.71 -13.03 -0.05
N ARG A 37 19.47 -14.14 -0.73
CA ARG A 37 20.49 -14.84 -1.55
C ARG A 37 20.79 -14.10 -2.84
N ILE A 38 19.84 -13.30 -3.34
CA ILE A 38 20.04 -12.44 -4.51
C ILE A 38 20.50 -11.04 -4.10
N ALA A 39 21.31 -10.38 -4.94
CA ALA A 39 21.57 -8.95 -4.80
C ALA A 39 20.50 -8.16 -5.56
N LEU A 40 19.82 -7.25 -4.87
CA LEU A 40 18.87 -6.34 -5.51
C LEU A 40 19.62 -5.20 -6.23
N PRO A 41 19.12 -4.70 -7.38
CA PRO A 41 19.74 -3.59 -8.09
C PRO A 41 19.87 -2.33 -7.21
N ARG A 42 20.93 -1.55 -7.42
CA ARG A 42 21.05 -0.24 -6.77
C ARG A 42 19.85 0.64 -7.14
N GLY A 43 19.32 1.31 -6.14
CA GLY A 43 18.09 2.10 -6.23
C GLY A 43 16.83 1.25 -6.08
N SER A 44 16.91 -0.02 -5.69
CA SER A 44 15.69 -0.81 -5.47
C SER A 44 14.74 -0.10 -4.51
N VAL A 45 13.45 -0.19 -4.82
CA VAL A 45 12.36 0.43 -4.07
C VAL A 45 11.44 -0.65 -3.50
N ASP A 46 11.22 -0.64 -2.19
CA ASP A 46 10.11 -1.35 -1.58
C ASP A 46 8.84 -0.50 -1.69
N CYS A 47 7.93 -0.82 -2.61
CA CYS A 47 6.75 0.00 -2.90
C CYS A 47 5.54 -0.29 -1.99
N HIS A 48 5.67 -1.16 -0.98
CA HIS A 48 4.57 -1.44 -0.07
C HIS A 48 5.07 -1.91 1.29
N ALA A 49 5.09 -1.01 2.25
CA ALA A 49 5.24 -1.35 3.66
C ALA A 49 4.44 -0.39 4.53
N HIS A 50 4.29 -0.73 5.80
CA HIS A 50 3.64 0.08 6.82
C HIS A 50 4.61 0.32 7.98
N VAL A 51 4.47 1.44 8.66
CA VAL A 51 5.04 1.62 10.00
C VAL A 51 3.90 1.69 10.99
N CYS A 52 4.05 1.01 12.12
CA CYS A 52 3.08 0.96 13.20
C CYS A 52 3.78 1.37 14.50
N GLY A 53 3.28 2.40 15.13
CA GLY A 53 3.76 2.92 16.39
C GLY A 53 5.05 3.77 16.28
N PRO A 54 5.64 4.11 17.44
CA PRO A 54 5.23 3.68 18.77
C PRO A 54 3.82 4.15 19.14
N ALA A 55 2.96 3.25 19.63
CA ALA A 55 1.55 3.56 19.88
C ALA A 55 1.32 4.67 20.91
N GLU A 56 2.30 4.91 21.79
CA GLU A 56 2.30 6.00 22.77
C GLU A 56 2.46 7.38 22.14
N VAL A 57 3.15 7.48 20.99
CA VAL A 57 3.34 8.74 20.24
C VAL A 57 2.26 8.87 19.16
N PHE A 58 2.01 7.77 18.45
CA PHE A 58 1.04 7.67 17.37
C PHE A 58 -0.06 6.69 17.78
N PRO A 59 -1.11 7.15 18.48
CA PRO A 59 -2.18 6.27 18.93
C PRO A 59 -2.95 5.71 17.75
N TYR A 60 -3.32 4.44 17.85
CA TYR A 60 -4.19 3.79 16.85
C TYR A 60 -5.63 4.27 16.99
N ALA A 61 -6.34 4.28 15.87
CA ALA A 61 -7.74 4.65 15.78
C ALA A 61 -8.63 3.66 16.56
N ASP A 62 -9.71 4.16 17.16
CA ASP A 62 -10.61 3.35 18.00
C ASP A 62 -11.36 2.30 17.18
N GLN A 63 -11.75 2.65 15.95
CA GLN A 63 -12.47 1.83 14.98
C GLN A 63 -11.61 0.77 14.27
N ARG A 64 -10.32 0.65 14.61
CA ARG A 64 -9.44 -0.36 14.01
C ARG A 64 -9.98 -1.77 14.25
N ILE A 65 -9.76 -2.66 13.28
CA ILE A 65 -10.20 -4.07 13.36
C ILE A 65 -9.11 -5.01 13.88
N TYR A 66 -7.88 -4.52 14.01
CA TYR A 66 -6.74 -5.23 14.61
C TYR A 66 -5.79 -4.25 15.29
N THR A 67 -4.96 -4.76 16.20
CA THR A 67 -3.89 -4.02 16.87
C THR A 67 -2.55 -4.66 16.49
N PRO A 68 -1.65 -3.97 15.76
CA PRO A 68 -0.31 -4.46 15.52
C PRO A 68 0.60 -4.17 16.73
N PRO A 69 1.61 -5.01 16.99
CA PRO A 69 2.73 -4.58 17.82
C PRO A 69 3.48 -3.42 17.15
N ASP A 70 4.27 -2.70 17.93
CA ASP A 70 5.09 -1.61 17.38
C ASP A 70 6.10 -2.18 16.36
N ALA A 71 6.04 -1.61 15.17
CA ALA A 71 6.84 -1.86 13.98
C ALA A 71 7.31 -0.49 13.46
N THR A 72 8.32 0.03 14.14
CA THR A 72 8.82 1.41 14.01
C THR A 72 9.60 1.64 12.72
N LEU A 73 9.77 2.92 12.35
CA LEU A 73 10.60 3.31 11.22
C LEU A 73 12.05 2.81 11.35
N ALA A 74 12.65 2.85 12.54
CA ALA A 74 14.02 2.40 12.75
C ALA A 74 14.19 0.89 12.50
N GLN A 75 13.21 0.08 12.90
CA GLN A 75 13.19 -1.36 12.60
C GLN A 75 13.07 -1.59 11.09
N TYR A 76 12.20 -0.83 10.42
CA TYR A 76 12.03 -0.92 8.98
C TYR A 76 13.30 -0.50 8.21
N GLN A 77 13.96 0.60 8.59
CA GLN A 77 15.23 1.02 7.99
C GLN A 77 16.35 0.00 8.20
N SER A 78 16.39 -0.65 9.36
CA SER A 78 17.32 -1.76 9.63
C SER A 78 17.07 -2.95 8.70
N LEU A 79 15.79 -3.28 8.47
CA LEU A 79 15.39 -4.30 7.51
C LEU A 79 15.82 -3.90 6.08
N LEU A 80 15.46 -2.70 5.61
CA LEU A 80 15.82 -2.24 4.25
C LEU A 80 17.32 -2.28 4.00
N THR A 81 18.12 -1.88 4.99
CA THR A 81 19.58 -1.96 4.94
C THR A 81 20.06 -3.40 4.79
N MET A 82 19.46 -4.33 5.54
CA MET A 82 19.78 -5.75 5.47
C MET A 82 19.37 -6.38 4.12
N LEU A 83 18.27 -5.92 3.52
CA LEU A 83 17.79 -6.40 2.23
C LEU A 83 18.52 -5.77 1.03
N GLY A 84 19.30 -4.70 1.23
CA GLY A 84 19.93 -3.94 0.15
C GLY A 84 18.95 -3.07 -0.63
N ILE A 85 17.95 -2.51 0.05
CA ILE A 85 16.92 -1.63 -0.53
C ILE A 85 17.24 -0.18 -0.17
N ASP A 86 17.30 0.68 -1.19
CA ASP A 86 17.74 2.08 -1.07
C ASP A 86 16.56 3.06 -0.88
N ARG A 87 15.34 2.65 -1.23
CA ARG A 87 14.17 3.53 -1.26
C ARG A 87 12.93 2.76 -0.83
N ALA A 88 11.93 3.45 -0.28
CA ALA A 88 10.68 2.79 0.06
C ALA A 88 9.45 3.71 0.00
N VAL A 89 8.29 3.09 -0.16
CA VAL A 89 6.98 3.72 -0.12
C VAL A 89 6.23 3.21 1.10
N LEU A 90 6.00 4.10 2.05
CA LEU A 90 5.17 3.83 3.21
C LEU A 90 3.71 4.08 2.86
N VAL A 91 2.90 3.04 2.98
CA VAL A 91 1.45 3.08 2.77
C VAL A 91 0.79 3.20 4.14
N GLN A 92 -0.11 4.16 4.32
CA GLN A 92 -0.85 4.33 5.56
C GLN A 92 -1.67 3.05 5.88
N PRO A 93 -1.42 2.40 7.03
CA PRO A 93 -2.21 1.23 7.45
C PRO A 93 -3.54 1.66 8.07
N SER A 94 -4.56 0.81 7.95
CA SER A 94 -5.92 1.11 8.42
C SER A 94 -6.05 1.30 9.94
N VAL A 95 -5.05 0.89 10.72
CA VAL A 95 -5.02 1.04 12.19
C VAL A 95 -5.03 2.49 12.63
N TYR A 96 -4.68 3.42 11.75
CA TYR A 96 -4.69 4.85 12.00
C TYR A 96 -5.90 5.57 11.40
N GLY A 97 -6.70 4.89 10.57
CA GLY A 97 -7.70 5.56 9.74
C GLY A 97 -7.08 6.68 8.91
N THR A 98 -7.63 7.88 9.01
CA THR A 98 -7.19 9.10 8.30
C THR A 98 -6.10 9.89 9.05
N ASP A 99 -5.65 9.43 10.22
CA ASP A 99 -4.56 10.08 10.96
C ASP A 99 -3.19 9.69 10.39
N ASN A 100 -2.69 10.50 9.46
CA ASN A 100 -1.42 10.24 8.78
C ASN A 100 -0.19 10.73 9.59
N ARG A 101 -0.30 11.09 10.87
CA ARG A 101 0.83 11.70 11.62
C ARG A 101 2.06 10.78 11.69
N ALA A 102 1.88 9.47 11.86
CA ALA A 102 2.98 8.51 11.84
C ALA A 102 3.69 8.47 10.47
N LEU A 103 2.91 8.39 9.39
CA LEU A 103 3.43 8.45 8.01
C LEU A 103 4.19 9.77 7.78
N MET A 104 3.59 10.90 8.12
CA MET A 104 4.18 12.22 7.90
C MET A 104 5.47 12.43 8.71
N ALA A 105 5.52 11.92 9.94
CA ALA A 105 6.74 11.95 10.74
C ALA A 105 7.86 11.10 10.11
N ALA A 106 7.52 9.92 9.60
CA ALA A 106 8.49 9.05 8.93
C ALA A 106 9.04 9.67 7.64
N LEU A 107 8.20 10.34 6.86
CA LEU A 107 8.65 11.03 5.65
C LEU A 107 9.54 12.24 5.97
N ALA A 108 9.20 13.01 7.01
CA ALA A 108 9.97 14.17 7.43
C ALA A 108 11.41 13.81 7.88
N ASP A 109 11.60 12.63 8.50
CA ASP A 109 12.93 12.13 8.88
C ASP A 109 13.88 12.08 7.68
N THR A 110 13.39 11.59 6.54
CA THR A 110 14.22 11.46 5.33
C THR A 110 14.57 12.78 4.66
N LEU A 111 13.73 13.80 4.81
CA LEU A 111 13.99 15.13 4.26
C LEU A 111 14.96 15.92 5.14
N ALA A 112 14.95 15.66 6.46
CA ALA A 112 15.74 16.40 7.44
C ALA A 112 17.16 15.83 7.64
N SER A 113 17.36 14.54 7.42
CA SER A 113 18.59 13.83 7.78
C SER A 113 19.33 13.36 6.53
N SER A 114 20.47 14.01 6.21
CA SER A 114 21.41 13.48 5.21
C SER A 114 22.06 12.16 5.62
N SER A 115 21.86 11.73 6.88
CA SER A 115 22.33 10.46 7.44
C SER A 115 21.34 9.30 7.30
N THR A 116 20.09 9.55 6.89
CA THR A 116 19.11 8.48 6.68
C THR A 116 19.43 7.78 5.36
N PRO A 117 19.74 6.47 5.35
CA PRO A 117 20.24 5.81 4.14
C PRO A 117 19.16 5.66 3.07
N GLN A 118 17.89 5.49 3.46
CA GLN A 118 16.79 5.30 2.52
C GLN A 118 15.99 6.57 2.24
N GLN A 119 15.60 6.76 0.97
CA GLN A 119 14.65 7.80 0.58
C GLN A 119 13.22 7.28 0.67
N LEU A 120 12.30 8.05 1.25
CA LEU A 120 10.91 7.63 1.43
C LEU A 120 9.92 8.45 0.58
N ARG A 121 8.85 7.77 0.19
CA ARG A 121 7.60 8.35 -0.35
C ARG A 121 6.41 7.78 0.40
N GLY A 122 5.27 8.45 0.31
CA GLY A 122 4.06 8.08 1.06
C GLY A 122 2.84 7.86 0.18
N VAL A 123 1.97 6.96 0.64
CA VAL A 123 0.57 6.86 0.20
C VAL A 123 -0.31 7.05 1.43
N ALA A 124 -1.04 8.16 1.48
CA ALA A 124 -1.86 8.57 2.62
C ALA A 124 -3.26 7.95 2.58
N VAL A 125 -3.99 7.98 3.70
CA VAL A 125 -5.46 7.80 3.71
C VAL A 125 -6.09 9.12 4.10
N ILE A 126 -6.96 9.65 3.26
CA ILE A 126 -7.70 10.89 3.54
C ILE A 126 -9.18 10.58 3.76
N ASP A 127 -9.91 11.55 4.27
CA ASP A 127 -11.35 11.42 4.46
C ASP A 127 -12.05 11.12 3.12
N SER A 128 -13.13 10.34 3.18
CA SER A 128 -13.88 9.93 2.00
C SER A 128 -14.75 11.06 1.44
N ASN A 129 -15.02 12.10 2.24
CA ASN A 129 -15.55 13.36 1.76
C ASN A 129 -14.39 14.23 1.20
N PRO A 130 -14.34 14.50 -0.12
CA PRO A 130 -13.28 15.33 -0.69
C PRO A 130 -13.22 16.72 -0.05
N GLU A 131 -14.34 17.28 0.39
CA GLU A 131 -14.40 18.62 1.00
C GLU A 131 -13.82 18.67 2.43
N ALA A 132 -13.56 17.53 3.07
CA ALA A 132 -13.02 17.48 4.42
C ALA A 132 -11.51 17.77 4.49
N ILE A 133 -10.79 17.65 3.37
CA ILE A 133 -9.38 18.01 3.27
C ILE A 133 -9.20 19.30 2.46
N SER A 134 -8.34 20.21 2.93
CA SER A 134 -8.02 21.44 2.21
C SER A 134 -6.92 21.24 1.18
N ASP A 135 -6.87 22.09 0.16
CA ASP A 135 -5.80 22.05 -0.84
C ASP A 135 -4.42 22.34 -0.22
N THR A 136 -4.35 23.24 0.77
CA THR A 136 -3.12 23.50 1.53
C THR A 136 -2.62 22.25 2.27
N GLU A 137 -3.52 21.42 2.78
CA GLU A 137 -3.13 20.17 3.44
C GLU A 137 -2.60 19.14 2.42
N LEU A 138 -3.22 19.04 1.25
CA LEU A 138 -2.72 18.21 0.14
C LEU A 138 -1.34 18.68 -0.35
N GLU A 139 -1.13 19.99 -0.47
CA GLU A 139 0.17 20.58 -0.77
C GLU A 139 1.21 20.22 0.30
N ARG A 140 0.85 20.35 1.59
CA ARG A 140 1.73 19.98 2.70
C ARG A 140 2.12 18.50 2.65
N MET A 141 1.17 17.62 2.36
CA MET A 141 1.41 16.19 2.15
C MET A 141 2.34 15.94 0.96
N HIS A 142 2.14 16.64 -0.16
CA HIS A 142 2.98 16.50 -1.34
C HIS A 142 4.43 16.91 -1.07
N GLN A 143 4.64 18.04 -0.39
CA GLN A 143 5.97 18.51 -0.01
C GLN A 143 6.68 17.57 0.96
N ALA A 144 5.93 16.89 1.84
CA ALA A 144 6.50 15.87 2.70
C ALA A 144 6.89 14.58 1.94
N GLY A 145 6.42 14.37 0.71
CA GLY A 145 6.75 13.19 -0.10
C GLY A 145 5.58 12.24 -0.35
N VAL A 146 4.34 12.62 -0.03
CA VAL A 146 3.15 11.85 -0.43
C VAL A 146 2.97 11.94 -1.95
N ARG A 147 2.60 10.81 -2.57
CA ARG A 147 2.42 10.66 -4.03
C ARG A 147 1.16 9.87 -4.42
N GLY A 148 0.31 9.57 -3.44
CA GLY A 148 -0.93 8.86 -3.66
C GLY A 148 -1.82 8.86 -2.44
N ILE A 149 -3.09 8.51 -2.65
CA ILE A 149 -4.01 8.17 -1.57
C ILE A 149 -4.45 6.71 -1.71
N ARG A 150 -4.77 6.08 -0.60
CA ARG A 150 -5.29 4.71 -0.54
C ARG A 150 -6.78 4.71 -0.19
N CYS A 151 -7.54 3.90 -0.91
CA CYS A 151 -8.92 3.56 -0.58
C CYS A 151 -9.02 2.04 -0.36
N ASN A 152 -9.48 1.64 0.82
CA ASN A 152 -9.76 0.23 1.11
C ASN A 152 -11.22 -0.09 0.79
N VAL A 153 -11.44 -0.96 -0.18
CA VAL A 153 -12.75 -1.44 -0.63
C VAL A 153 -12.91 -2.95 -0.32
N VAL A 154 -11.90 -3.59 0.26
CA VAL A 154 -12.05 -4.94 0.83
C VAL A 154 -12.90 -4.86 2.09
N ASP A 155 -13.76 -5.86 2.30
CA ASP A 155 -14.64 -5.99 3.47
C ASP A 155 -15.67 -4.86 3.64
N VAL A 156 -16.03 -4.16 2.56
CA VAL A 156 -17.17 -3.23 2.59
C VAL A 156 -18.42 -4.05 2.89
N ALA A 157 -19.10 -3.70 3.98
CA ALA A 157 -20.16 -4.52 4.61
C ALA A 157 -21.38 -4.79 3.71
N ASP A 158 -21.46 -4.17 2.54
CA ASP A 158 -22.53 -4.38 1.57
C ASP A 158 -21.99 -4.46 0.14
N THR A 159 -21.71 -5.69 -0.32
CA THR A 159 -21.29 -5.99 -1.69
C THR A 159 -22.39 -5.71 -2.73
N THR A 160 -23.62 -5.36 -2.32
CA THR A 160 -24.70 -5.01 -3.25
C THR A 160 -24.63 -3.57 -3.77
N VAL A 161 -23.84 -2.71 -3.12
CA VAL A 161 -23.74 -1.28 -3.44
C VAL A 161 -22.72 -0.98 -4.55
N GLY A 162 -21.94 -1.98 -4.99
CA GLY A 162 -20.92 -1.80 -6.03
C GLY A 162 -19.76 -0.92 -5.58
N LEU A 163 -18.88 -0.54 -6.51
CA LEU A 163 -17.75 0.35 -6.22
C LEU A 163 -18.27 1.78 -6.02
N PRO A 164 -17.85 2.53 -4.98
CA PRO A 164 -18.28 3.92 -4.76
C PRO A 164 -17.60 4.88 -5.75
N LEU A 165 -17.87 4.70 -7.05
CA LEU A 165 -17.13 5.31 -8.15
C LEU A 165 -17.19 6.83 -8.14
N ASP A 166 -18.35 7.43 -7.81
CA ASP A 166 -18.51 8.89 -7.74
C ASP A 166 -17.58 9.49 -6.68
N GLN A 167 -17.51 8.87 -5.50
CA GLN A 167 -16.63 9.29 -4.42
C GLN A 167 -15.16 9.13 -4.80
N LEU A 168 -14.77 7.98 -5.34
CA LEU A 168 -13.40 7.73 -5.79
C LEU A 168 -12.98 8.73 -6.88
N THR A 169 -13.88 9.02 -7.82
CA THR A 169 -13.64 9.98 -8.92
C THR A 169 -13.48 11.39 -8.38
N ALA A 170 -14.29 11.80 -7.39
CA ALA A 170 -14.17 13.10 -6.76
C ALA A 170 -12.83 13.27 -6.01
N LEU A 171 -12.40 12.24 -5.26
CA LEU A 171 -11.08 12.23 -4.61
C LEU A 171 -9.95 12.27 -5.65
N ALA A 172 -10.08 11.50 -6.73
CA ALA A 172 -9.10 11.47 -7.80
C ALA A 172 -8.94 12.84 -8.49
N HIS A 173 -10.03 13.61 -8.66
CA HIS A 173 -9.95 14.97 -9.15
C HIS A 173 -9.18 15.92 -8.22
N ARG A 174 -9.29 15.75 -6.89
CA ARG A 174 -8.53 16.56 -5.91
C ARG A 174 -7.03 16.28 -5.96
N ILE A 175 -6.63 15.02 -6.19
CA ILE A 175 -5.21 14.63 -6.19
C ILE A 175 -4.53 14.76 -7.57
N LYS A 176 -5.31 14.84 -8.66
CA LYS A 176 -4.80 14.93 -10.04
C LYS A 176 -3.78 16.07 -10.26
N PRO A 177 -3.96 17.30 -9.74
CA PRO A 177 -2.99 18.39 -9.95
C PRO A 177 -1.58 18.09 -9.42
N PHE A 178 -1.46 17.17 -8.46
CA PHE A 178 -0.18 16.78 -7.87
C PHE A 178 0.50 15.61 -8.60
N GLY A 179 -0.13 15.08 -9.66
CA GLY A 179 0.36 13.88 -10.36
C GLY A 179 0.27 12.60 -9.51
N TRP A 180 -0.60 12.58 -8.50
CA TRP A 180 -0.76 11.43 -7.60
C TRP A 180 -1.61 10.32 -8.24
N HIS A 181 -1.48 9.12 -7.68
CA HIS A 181 -2.33 7.96 -8.01
C HIS A 181 -3.34 7.67 -6.89
N LEU A 182 -4.34 6.85 -7.22
CA LEU A 182 -5.23 6.23 -6.25
C LEU A 182 -4.91 4.74 -6.12
N GLU A 183 -4.53 4.32 -4.91
CA GLU A 183 -4.27 2.92 -4.57
C GLU A 183 -5.52 2.24 -4.04
N LEU A 184 -5.94 1.16 -4.71
CA LEU A 184 -7.08 0.33 -4.34
C LEU A 184 -6.59 -0.96 -3.69
N LEU A 185 -7.07 -1.21 -2.48
CA LEU A 185 -7.15 -2.54 -1.92
C LEU A 185 -8.58 -3.03 -2.12
N MET A 186 -8.80 -3.98 -3.03
CA MET A 186 -10.13 -4.52 -3.39
C MET A 186 -10.01 -5.95 -3.91
N HIS A 187 -11.08 -6.73 -3.85
CA HIS A 187 -11.19 -8.04 -4.50
C HIS A 187 -11.62 -7.85 -5.97
N VAL A 188 -10.68 -7.86 -6.92
CA VAL A 188 -11.05 -7.59 -8.33
C VAL A 188 -12.04 -8.61 -8.90
N ASN A 189 -12.04 -9.84 -8.40
CA ASN A 189 -12.98 -10.90 -8.80
C ASN A 189 -14.45 -10.58 -8.48
N GLU A 190 -14.72 -9.60 -7.61
CA GLU A 190 -16.09 -9.12 -7.32
C GLU A 190 -16.59 -8.14 -8.40
N TYR A 191 -15.74 -7.74 -9.36
CA TYR A 191 -16.03 -6.76 -10.39
C TYR A 191 -15.68 -7.31 -11.79
N PRO A 192 -16.53 -8.18 -12.38
CA PRO A 192 -16.26 -8.82 -13.69
C PRO A 192 -16.00 -7.86 -14.86
N GLU A 193 -16.51 -6.62 -14.76
CA GLU A 193 -16.39 -5.57 -15.79
C GLU A 193 -15.49 -4.42 -15.31
N LEU A 194 -14.50 -4.72 -14.46
CA LEU A 194 -13.63 -3.75 -13.80
C LEU A 194 -12.99 -2.73 -14.77
N ASP A 195 -12.53 -3.21 -15.93
CA ASP A 195 -11.93 -2.38 -16.97
C ASP A 195 -12.92 -1.37 -17.54
N LYS A 196 -14.17 -1.77 -17.78
CA LYS A 196 -15.22 -0.86 -18.24
C LYS A 196 -15.61 0.16 -17.17
N ILE A 197 -15.68 -0.28 -15.91
CA ILE A 197 -16.00 0.59 -14.77
C ILE A 197 -14.95 1.69 -14.60
N LEU A 198 -13.67 1.36 -14.79
CA LEU A 198 -12.54 2.25 -14.51
C LEU A 198 -11.86 2.84 -15.76
N ALA A 199 -12.38 2.58 -16.96
CA ALA A 199 -11.77 2.98 -18.24
C ALA A 199 -11.40 4.47 -18.33
N HIS A 200 -12.22 5.33 -17.71
CA HIS A 200 -12.09 6.79 -17.75
C HIS A 200 -11.68 7.40 -16.41
N PHE A 201 -11.12 6.60 -15.48
CA PHE A 201 -10.69 7.10 -14.20
C PHE A 201 -9.62 8.21 -14.36
N PRO A 202 -9.71 9.33 -13.62
CA PRO A 202 -9.00 10.56 -14.00
C PRO A 202 -7.51 10.60 -13.63
N VAL A 203 -7.03 9.61 -12.88
CA VAL A 203 -5.63 9.41 -12.44
C VAL A 203 -5.23 7.95 -12.61
N ASP A 204 -3.92 7.67 -12.54
CA ASP A 204 -3.42 6.29 -12.51
C ASP A 204 -3.97 5.54 -11.29
N LEU A 205 -4.35 4.28 -11.51
CA LEU A 205 -4.80 3.37 -10.47
C LEU A 205 -3.66 2.44 -10.05
N VAL A 206 -3.53 2.12 -8.77
CA VAL A 206 -2.58 1.13 -8.26
C VAL A 206 -3.35 0.04 -7.53
N PHE A 207 -3.22 -1.21 -7.98
CA PHE A 207 -3.87 -2.36 -7.34
C PHE A 207 -2.89 -3.08 -6.42
N GLY A 208 -3.20 -3.10 -5.13
CA GLY A 208 -2.43 -3.85 -4.13
C GLY A 208 -2.56 -5.36 -4.31
N HIS A 209 -1.50 -6.12 -4.00
CA HIS A 209 -1.51 -7.59 -3.92
C HIS A 209 -2.18 -8.29 -5.13
N PHE A 210 -1.78 -7.97 -6.36
CA PHE A 210 -2.40 -8.54 -7.57
C PHE A 210 -3.92 -8.28 -7.68
N GLY A 211 -4.41 -7.15 -7.15
CA GLY A 211 -5.84 -6.86 -7.05
C GLY A 211 -6.57 -7.74 -6.03
N TYR A 212 -5.84 -8.18 -5.00
CA TYR A 212 -6.30 -9.12 -3.98
C TYR A 212 -7.02 -10.37 -4.55
N SER A 213 -6.61 -10.78 -5.75
CA SER A 213 -7.20 -11.91 -6.46
C SER A 213 -6.64 -13.22 -5.91
N HIS A 214 -7.49 -14.01 -5.25
CA HIS A 214 -7.06 -15.29 -4.71
C HIS A 214 -6.71 -16.27 -5.85
N ALA A 215 -5.56 -16.94 -5.76
CA ALA A 215 -5.01 -17.82 -6.80
C ALA A 215 -6.02 -18.85 -7.34
N LYS A 216 -6.91 -19.37 -6.47
CA LYS A 216 -7.99 -20.31 -6.82
C LYS A 216 -8.96 -19.81 -7.91
N HIS A 217 -9.14 -18.49 -8.05
CA HIS A 217 -9.97 -17.92 -9.12
C HIS A 217 -9.31 -18.09 -10.49
N GLY A 218 -7.98 -18.18 -10.51
CA GLY A 218 -7.19 -18.40 -11.72
C GLY A 218 -7.11 -17.16 -12.61
N VAL A 219 -6.24 -17.24 -13.62
CA VAL A 219 -5.98 -16.11 -14.52
C VAL A 219 -7.17 -15.78 -15.42
N THR A 220 -8.11 -16.71 -15.63
CA THR A 220 -9.28 -16.51 -16.50
C THR A 220 -10.46 -15.86 -15.79
N ASP A 221 -10.34 -15.56 -14.49
CA ASP A 221 -11.36 -14.83 -13.74
C ASP A 221 -11.69 -13.50 -14.44
N PRO A 222 -12.97 -13.17 -14.69
CA PRO A 222 -13.35 -11.96 -15.41
C PRO A 222 -12.82 -10.66 -14.76
N GLY A 223 -12.86 -10.57 -13.44
CA GLY A 223 -12.35 -9.41 -12.72
C GLY A 223 -10.84 -9.26 -12.83
N PHE A 224 -10.11 -10.38 -12.74
CA PHE A 224 -8.67 -10.39 -12.99
C PHE A 224 -8.33 -10.06 -14.45
N GLN A 225 -9.11 -10.54 -15.43
CA GLN A 225 -8.95 -10.13 -16.83
C GLN A 225 -9.20 -8.63 -17.02
N GLY A 226 -10.18 -8.04 -16.33
CA GLY A 226 -10.39 -6.60 -16.28
C GLY A 226 -9.15 -5.85 -15.75
N LEU A 227 -8.52 -6.34 -14.67
CA LEU A 227 -7.25 -5.79 -14.19
C LEU A 227 -6.15 -5.88 -15.26
N LEU A 228 -6.00 -7.02 -15.94
CA LEU A 228 -5.00 -7.17 -17.00
C LEU A 228 -5.28 -6.24 -18.20
N ASN A 229 -6.54 -5.97 -18.53
CA ASN A 229 -6.90 -5.02 -19.59
C ASN A 229 -6.52 -3.59 -19.20
N LEU A 230 -6.86 -3.14 -17.98
CA LEU A 230 -6.42 -1.83 -17.47
C LEU A 230 -4.90 -1.69 -17.48
N LEU A 231 -4.19 -2.77 -17.16
CA LEU A 231 -2.73 -2.83 -17.16
C LEU A 231 -2.16 -2.68 -18.60
N ARG A 232 -2.73 -3.39 -19.58
CA ARG A 232 -2.38 -3.26 -21.01
C ARG A 232 -2.66 -1.87 -21.56
N ASP A 233 -3.75 -1.24 -21.12
CA ASP A 233 -4.15 0.11 -21.53
C ASP A 233 -3.41 1.22 -20.79
N HIS A 234 -2.39 0.87 -20.00
CA HIS A 234 -1.59 1.80 -19.20
C HIS A 234 -2.42 2.65 -18.22
N LYS A 235 -3.57 2.13 -17.76
CA LYS A 235 -4.50 2.77 -16.80
C LYS A 235 -4.27 2.32 -15.36
N ALA A 236 -3.64 1.17 -15.18
CA ALA A 236 -3.39 0.59 -13.87
C ALA A 236 -1.92 0.20 -13.70
N TRP A 237 -1.51 0.15 -12.45
CA TRP A 237 -0.30 -0.48 -11.95
C TRP A 237 -0.68 -1.66 -11.04
N VAL A 238 0.19 -2.66 -10.96
CA VAL A 238 0.03 -3.78 -10.04
C VAL A 238 1.21 -3.84 -9.08
N LYS A 239 0.90 -3.92 -7.78
CA LYS A 239 1.86 -4.30 -6.74
C LYS A 239 1.96 -5.82 -6.65
N MET A 240 3.13 -6.36 -6.96
CA MET A 240 3.46 -7.77 -6.87
C MET A 240 3.85 -8.14 -5.43
N THR A 241 2.90 -8.00 -4.50
CA THR A 241 3.13 -8.04 -3.06
C THR A 241 2.22 -9.07 -2.37
N GLY A 242 2.62 -9.52 -1.17
CA GLY A 242 1.76 -10.31 -0.28
C GLY A 242 1.17 -11.62 -0.83
N PRO A 243 1.91 -12.47 -1.57
CA PRO A 243 1.35 -13.71 -2.14
C PRO A 243 0.72 -14.63 -1.09
N TYR A 244 1.28 -14.69 0.13
CA TYR A 244 0.75 -15.44 1.27
C TYR A 244 -0.67 -15.04 1.71
N ARG A 245 -1.17 -13.87 1.29
CA ARG A 245 -2.52 -13.39 1.58
C ARG A 245 -3.57 -13.96 0.63
N ILE A 246 -3.15 -14.40 -0.54
CA ILE A 246 -4.01 -14.66 -1.71
C ILE A 246 -3.77 -16.04 -2.33
N CYS A 247 -3.15 -16.96 -1.59
CA CYS A 247 -3.06 -18.36 -1.97
C CYS A 247 -3.29 -19.29 -0.78
N ASP A 248 -3.59 -20.56 -1.08
CA ASP A 248 -3.76 -21.60 -0.07
C ASP A 248 -2.41 -22.23 0.31
N GLY A 249 -1.52 -22.46 -0.67
CA GLY A 249 -0.18 -23.01 -0.45
C GLY A 249 0.71 -22.11 0.42
N ASP A 250 1.62 -22.76 1.15
CA ASP A 250 2.69 -22.09 1.90
C ASP A 250 3.86 -21.72 0.99
N PHE A 251 4.89 -21.09 1.56
CA PHE A 251 6.11 -20.73 0.83
C PHE A 251 6.68 -21.95 0.06
N PRO A 252 6.98 -21.83 -1.25
CA PRO A 252 7.19 -20.61 -2.04
C PRO A 252 5.95 -20.12 -2.82
N TYR A 253 4.73 -20.35 -2.31
CA TYR A 253 3.47 -19.81 -2.85
C TYR A 253 3.25 -20.12 -4.34
N THR A 254 3.53 -21.36 -4.75
CA THR A 254 3.51 -21.79 -6.16
C THR A 254 2.20 -21.51 -6.88
N ASP A 255 1.09 -21.47 -6.15
CA ASP A 255 -0.25 -21.21 -6.68
C ASP A 255 -0.34 -19.83 -7.36
N MET A 256 0.45 -18.87 -6.89
CA MET A 256 0.48 -17.49 -7.42
C MET A 256 1.28 -17.35 -8.71
N ARG A 257 2.03 -18.39 -9.13
CA ARG A 257 2.93 -18.31 -10.29
C ARG A 257 2.19 -17.91 -11.57
N ALA A 258 1.00 -18.44 -11.80
CA ALA A 258 0.21 -18.12 -13.00
C ALA A 258 -0.23 -16.64 -13.02
N LEU A 259 -0.63 -16.08 -11.87
CA LEU A 259 -1.01 -14.67 -11.75
C LEU A 259 0.19 -13.75 -11.93
N ASN A 260 1.36 -14.12 -11.37
CA ASN A 260 2.63 -13.44 -11.59
C ASN A 260 2.96 -13.32 -13.09
N ASP A 261 2.94 -14.44 -13.80
CA ASP A 261 3.29 -14.47 -15.22
C ASP A 261 2.26 -13.70 -16.06
N ALA A 262 0.99 -13.74 -15.67
CA ALA A 262 -0.07 -13.01 -16.36
C ALA A 262 0.11 -11.48 -16.29
N VAL A 263 0.46 -10.93 -15.12
CA VAL A 263 0.69 -9.48 -14.99
C VAL A 263 1.96 -9.02 -15.71
N ILE A 264 3.03 -9.83 -15.69
CA ILE A 264 4.25 -9.59 -16.47
C ILE A 264 3.94 -9.56 -17.96
N ASN A 265 3.20 -10.55 -18.46
CA ASN A 265 2.83 -10.63 -19.87
C ASN A 265 1.88 -9.51 -20.30
N ALA A 266 1.06 -8.98 -19.38
CA ALA A 266 0.13 -7.91 -19.69
C ALA A 266 0.83 -6.56 -19.84
N ASN A 267 1.69 -6.15 -18.89
CA ASN A 267 2.51 -4.94 -19.04
C ASN A 267 3.66 -4.88 -18.02
N PRO A 268 4.91 -5.22 -18.40
CA PRO A 268 6.03 -5.21 -17.46
C PRO A 268 6.43 -3.80 -16.98
N GLN A 269 6.02 -2.74 -17.70
CA GLN A 269 6.33 -1.34 -17.36
C GLN A 269 5.36 -0.75 -16.33
N ARG A 270 4.35 -1.53 -15.90
CA ARG A 270 3.33 -1.09 -14.94
C ARG A 270 3.32 -1.96 -13.68
N LEU A 271 4.45 -2.58 -13.36
CA LEU A 271 4.61 -3.46 -12.22
C LEU A 271 5.59 -2.88 -11.21
N VAL A 272 5.26 -3.00 -9.93
CA VAL A 272 6.16 -2.67 -8.83
C VAL A 272 6.12 -3.79 -7.78
N TRP A 273 7.17 -3.89 -6.96
CA TRP A 273 7.26 -4.88 -5.88
C TRP A 273 7.37 -4.21 -4.50
N GLY A 274 7.05 -4.93 -3.44
CA GLY A 274 7.25 -4.50 -2.06
C GLY A 274 7.20 -5.67 -1.06
N SER A 275 7.70 -5.47 0.15
CA SER A 275 7.77 -6.51 1.18
C SER A 275 6.41 -6.83 1.79
N ASP A 276 5.52 -5.84 1.86
CA ASP A 276 4.32 -5.83 2.70
C ASP A 276 4.63 -5.93 4.20
N TRP A 277 5.85 -5.56 4.61
CA TRP A 277 6.23 -5.44 6.02
C TRP A 277 5.32 -4.44 6.73
N PRO A 278 4.88 -4.67 7.99
CA PRO A 278 5.26 -5.75 8.91
C PRO A 278 4.30 -6.94 8.85
N HIS A 279 3.69 -7.19 7.68
CA HIS A 279 2.78 -8.30 7.41
C HIS A 279 1.58 -8.36 8.38
N VAL A 280 0.97 -7.20 8.62
CA VAL A 280 -0.21 -7.09 9.48
C VAL A 280 -1.30 -8.09 9.09
N MET A 281 -1.99 -8.65 10.08
CA MET A 281 -3.10 -9.59 9.87
C MET A 281 -2.76 -10.88 9.12
N VAL A 282 -1.47 -11.26 9.03
CA VAL A 282 -1.11 -12.62 8.62
C VAL A 282 -1.69 -13.63 9.62
N LYS A 283 -2.42 -14.61 9.10
CA LYS A 283 -3.04 -15.71 9.87
C LYS A 283 -2.31 -17.05 9.71
N LYS A 284 -1.39 -17.12 8.74
CA LYS A 284 -0.54 -18.28 8.45
C LYS A 284 0.82 -18.10 9.12
N THR A 285 1.78 -18.93 8.72
CA THR A 285 3.20 -18.72 8.98
C THR A 285 3.61 -17.32 8.55
N MET A 286 4.27 -16.58 9.46
CA MET A 286 4.82 -15.26 9.16
C MET A 286 5.86 -15.40 8.02
N PRO A 287 5.73 -14.65 6.91
CA PRO A 287 6.75 -14.64 5.88
C PRO A 287 8.03 -13.99 6.42
N HIS A 288 9.16 -14.40 5.85
CA HIS A 288 10.43 -13.75 6.09
C HIS A 288 10.76 -12.86 4.87
N ASP A 289 11.08 -11.58 5.09
CA ASP A 289 11.26 -10.60 4.00
C ASP A 289 12.34 -11.01 2.98
N ALA A 290 13.49 -11.50 3.44
CA ALA A 290 14.54 -12.01 2.57
C ALA A 290 14.09 -13.17 1.67
N ASP A 291 13.17 -14.03 2.13
CA ASP A 291 12.57 -15.08 1.30
C ASP A 291 11.63 -14.50 0.25
N LEU A 292 10.94 -13.39 0.53
CA LEU A 292 10.12 -12.69 -0.45
C LEU A 292 10.98 -12.04 -1.54
N CYS A 293 12.15 -11.48 -1.19
CA CYS A 293 13.13 -11.00 -2.17
C CYS A 293 13.65 -12.17 -3.03
N ASP A 294 14.03 -13.29 -2.42
CA ASP A 294 14.50 -14.48 -3.15
C ASP A 294 13.41 -15.04 -4.07
N LEU A 295 12.15 -15.00 -3.65
CA LEU A 295 11.00 -15.42 -4.44
C LEU A 295 10.83 -14.54 -5.69
N LEU A 296 10.94 -13.20 -5.54
CA LEU A 296 10.94 -12.29 -6.68
C LEU A 296 12.04 -12.67 -7.67
N GLY A 297 13.26 -12.94 -7.19
CA GLY A 297 14.38 -13.37 -8.03
C GLY A 297 14.13 -14.70 -8.76
N ALA A 298 13.40 -15.62 -8.14
CA ALA A 298 13.02 -16.90 -8.74
C ALA A 298 11.90 -16.75 -9.79
N TRP A 299 10.97 -15.82 -9.60
CA TRP A 299 9.86 -15.59 -10.54
C TRP A 299 10.22 -14.65 -11.69
N VAL A 300 11.14 -13.71 -11.46
CA VAL A 300 11.61 -12.73 -12.44
C VAL A 300 13.10 -12.95 -12.69
N ALA A 301 13.43 -13.96 -13.50
CA ALA A 301 14.83 -14.31 -13.73
C ALA A 301 15.61 -13.27 -14.56
N ASP A 302 14.92 -12.51 -15.41
CA ASP A 302 15.51 -11.48 -16.26
C ASP A 302 15.93 -10.25 -15.43
N ASP A 303 17.22 -9.91 -15.46
CA ASP A 303 17.79 -8.79 -14.70
C ASP A 303 17.29 -7.42 -15.17
N THR A 304 16.98 -7.26 -16.46
CA THR A 304 16.41 -6.02 -17.01
C THR A 304 14.99 -5.82 -16.49
N LEU A 305 14.18 -6.88 -16.49
CA LEU A 305 12.83 -6.84 -15.96
C LEU A 305 12.82 -6.63 -14.44
N LYS A 306 13.72 -7.28 -13.70
CA LYS A 306 13.90 -7.00 -12.26
C LYS A 306 14.27 -5.55 -12.01
N ASN A 307 15.20 -4.98 -12.78
CA ASN A 307 15.55 -3.57 -12.67
C ASN A 307 14.35 -2.67 -12.96
N ALA A 308 13.56 -2.97 -13.99
CA ALA A 308 12.36 -2.21 -14.29
C ALA A 308 11.38 -2.23 -13.10
N ILE A 309 11.06 -3.41 -12.56
CA ILE A 309 10.11 -3.59 -11.46
C ILE A 309 10.58 -2.94 -10.16
N LEU A 310 11.87 -3.04 -9.84
CA LEU A 310 12.44 -2.58 -8.57
C LEU A 310 12.95 -1.13 -8.61
N VAL A 311 13.26 -0.58 -9.78
CA VAL A 311 13.95 0.71 -9.91
C VAL A 311 13.18 1.65 -10.81
N ASP A 312 13.05 1.33 -12.10
CA ASP A 312 12.56 2.30 -13.10
C ASP A 312 11.07 2.60 -12.93
N ASN A 313 10.24 1.56 -12.80
CA ASN A 313 8.79 1.66 -12.62
C ASN A 313 8.44 2.43 -11.33
N PRO A 314 9.02 2.11 -10.15
CA PRO A 314 8.83 2.93 -8.94
C PRO A 314 9.25 4.39 -9.09
N CYS A 315 10.32 4.69 -9.84
CA CYS A 315 10.72 6.08 -10.08
C CYS A 315 9.64 6.86 -10.81
N MET A 316 9.00 6.24 -11.81
CA MET A 316 7.90 6.85 -12.56
C MET A 316 6.65 7.01 -11.69
N LEU A 317 6.25 5.96 -10.96
CA LEU A 317 5.00 5.97 -10.19
C LEU A 317 5.05 6.87 -8.94
N TYR A 318 6.20 6.91 -8.27
CA TYR A 318 6.35 7.61 -6.98
C TYR A 318 7.27 8.84 -7.06
N ASP A 319 7.62 9.29 -8.25
CA ASP A 319 8.41 10.51 -8.46
C ASP A 319 9.70 10.50 -7.60
N PHE A 320 10.42 9.38 -7.68
CA PHE A 320 11.78 9.32 -7.15
C PHE A 320 12.76 9.90 -8.16
N PRO A 321 13.84 10.58 -7.71
CA PRO A 321 14.92 10.98 -8.59
C PRO A 321 15.51 9.79 -9.34
N ALA A 322 15.88 10.00 -10.60
CA ALA A 322 16.57 9.00 -11.39
C ALA A 322 17.86 8.56 -10.69
N VAL A 323 18.12 7.27 -10.68
CA VAL A 323 19.39 6.73 -10.15
C VAL A 323 20.49 7.12 -11.12
N THR A 324 21.39 8.00 -10.69
CA THR A 324 22.57 8.33 -11.49
C THR A 324 23.46 7.09 -11.55
N LYS A 325 23.64 6.53 -12.75
CA LYS A 325 24.65 5.51 -12.99
C LYS A 325 26.00 6.15 -12.69
N GLN A 326 26.63 5.80 -11.58
CA GLN A 326 28.05 6.12 -11.43
C GLN A 326 28.77 5.38 -12.54
N ASN A 327 29.38 6.13 -13.46
CA ASN A 327 30.32 5.56 -14.41
C ASN A 327 31.39 4.86 -13.59
N ASN A 328 31.45 3.53 -13.67
CA ASN A 328 32.64 2.78 -13.30
C ASN A 328 33.75 3.17 -14.29
N SER A 329 34.29 4.36 -14.11
CA SER A 329 35.58 4.74 -14.65
C SER A 329 36.58 3.99 -13.79
N LEU A 330 36.86 2.75 -14.20
CA LEU A 330 38.04 2.02 -13.77
C LEU A 330 39.22 2.95 -14.06
N ILE A 331 39.74 3.58 -13.01
CA ILE A 331 41.07 4.16 -13.04
C ILE A 331 42.00 2.97 -13.21
N SER A 332 42.79 3.06 -14.28
CA SER A 332 43.85 2.18 -14.76
C SER A 332 44.68 1.52 -13.68
#